data_AF-A0A1J3I3Y5-F1
#
_entry.id   AF-A0A1J3I3Y5-F1
#
_cell.length_a   1.000
_cell.length_b   1.000
_cell.length_c   1.000
_cell.angle_alpha   90.00
_cell.angle_beta   90.00
_cell.angle_gamma   90.00
#
_symmetry.space_group_name_H-M   'P 1'
#
loop_
_entity.id
_entity.type
_entity.pdbx_description
1 polymer ?
#
loop_
_entity_poly.entity_id
_entity_poly.type
_entity_poly.pdbx_seq_one_letter_code
_entity_poly.pdbx_strand_id
1 'polypeptide(L)'
;CSPLFEMVRSWVLEGELEDTFGEFFVVGQPVKVDLLWREGYKLHPGMLPSFISPSLAQRILRTGKSINFLRVCCDDHGWADAASEAAAASGTTTRRGGLGYG
;
A
#
# COMPACT_ATOMS: atom_id res chain seq x y z
N CYS A 1 7.61 17.95 -17.44
CA CYS A 1 7.98 16.97 -16.40
C CYS A 1 8.38 17.73 -15.14
N SER A 2 7.65 17.57 -14.03
CA SER A 2 7.97 18.19 -12.74
C SER A 2 8.48 17.10 -11.81
N PRO A 3 9.63 17.25 -11.12
CA PRO A 3 10.19 16.23 -10.23
C PRO A 3 9.18 15.71 -9.18
N LEU A 4 8.41 16.63 -8.59
CA LEU A 4 7.36 16.27 -7.64
C LEU A 4 6.30 15.35 -8.22
N PHE A 5 5.91 15.59 -9.48
CA PHE A 5 4.91 14.76 -10.14
C PHE A 5 5.42 13.33 -10.33
N GLU A 6 6.68 13.16 -10.72
CA GLU A 6 7.28 11.83 -10.85
C GLU A 6 7.39 11.10 -9.51
N MET A 7 7.79 11.81 -8.43
CA MET A 7 7.82 11.23 -7.08
C MET A 7 6.43 10.77 -6.63
N VAL A 8 5.38 11.57 -6.87
CA VAL A 8 4.00 11.18 -6.58
C VAL A 8 3.55 10.01 -7.47
N ARG A 9 3.91 10.03 -8.76
CA ARG A 9 3.56 8.98 -9.72
C ARG A 9 4.15 7.64 -9.32
N SER A 10 5.46 7.58 -9.06
CA SER A 10 6.13 6.34 -8.66
C SER A 10 5.58 5.82 -7.33
N TRP A 11 5.39 6.69 -6.34
CA TRP A 11 4.80 6.28 -5.07
C TRP A 11 3.38 5.74 -5.19
N VAL A 12 2.51 6.41 -5.95
CA VAL A 12 1.08 6.06 -6.02
C VAL A 12 0.79 4.92 -7.00
N LEU A 13 1.61 4.74 -8.05
CA LEU A 13 1.39 3.72 -9.08
C LEU A 13 2.27 2.49 -8.91
N GLU A 14 3.53 2.67 -8.51
CA GLU A 14 4.52 1.60 -8.41
C GLU A 14 4.79 1.21 -6.94
N GLY A 15 4.40 2.08 -5.99
CA GLY A 15 4.62 1.85 -4.56
C GLY A 15 6.08 2.03 -4.15
N GLU A 16 6.91 2.68 -4.97
CA GLU A 16 8.32 2.92 -4.67
C GLU A 16 8.50 4.30 -4.04
N LEU A 17 9.33 4.35 -2.99
CA LEU A 17 9.71 5.61 -2.35
C LEU A 17 11.19 5.86 -2.60
N GLU A 18 11.51 6.52 -3.71
CA GLU A 18 12.85 6.98 -4.04
C GLU A 18 13.00 8.45 -3.65
N ASP A 19 13.64 8.70 -2.51
CA ASP A 19 13.87 10.07 -2.00
C ASP A 19 15.31 10.21 -1.49
N THR A 20 16.27 10.16 -2.41
CA THR A 20 17.72 10.25 -2.11
C THR A 20 18.10 11.57 -1.42
N PHE A 21 17.35 12.64 -1.72
CA PHE A 21 17.67 14.00 -1.27
C PHE A 21 16.75 14.52 -0.16
N GLY A 22 15.75 13.74 0.27
CA GLY A 22 14.80 14.17 1.31
C GLY A 22 13.89 15.31 0.84
N GLU A 23 13.61 15.38 -0.46
CA GLU A 23 12.84 16.47 -1.09
C GLU A 23 11.33 16.16 -1.16
N PHE A 24 10.93 14.91 -0.91
CA PHE A 24 9.54 14.52 -0.97
C PHE A 24 8.79 14.76 0.35
N PHE A 25 7.47 14.98 0.26
CA PHE A 25 6.63 15.18 1.44
C PHE A 25 6.17 13.87 2.10
N VAL A 26 6.45 12.71 1.50
CA VAL A 26 6.29 11.39 2.13
C VAL A 26 7.67 10.89 2.53
N VAL A 27 7.82 10.50 3.79
CA VAL A 27 9.11 10.09 4.35
C VAL A 27 9.00 8.70 4.95
N GLY A 28 9.98 7.86 4.64
CA GLY A 28 10.17 6.55 5.24
C GLY A 28 10.72 6.67 6.67
N GLN A 29 10.28 5.79 7.57
CA GLN A 29 10.78 5.71 8.93
C GLN A 29 11.43 4.35 9.18
N PRO A 30 12.59 4.31 9.87
CA PRO A 30 13.18 3.04 10.29
C PRO A 30 12.29 2.45 11.39
N VAL A 31 11.53 1.42 11.04
CA VAL A 31 10.66 0.68 11.97
C VAL A 31 10.92 -0.83 11.82
N LYS A 32 10.50 -1.60 12.81
CA LYS A 32 10.50 -3.07 12.71
C LYS A 32 9.62 -3.50 11.53
N VAL A 33 9.97 -4.61 10.89
CA VAL A 33 9.23 -5.17 9.73
C VAL A 33 7.73 -5.30 10.03
N ASP A 34 7.38 -5.81 11.22
CA ASP A 34 5.98 -5.98 11.66
C ASP A 34 5.19 -4.67 11.78
N LEU A 35 5.87 -3.53 11.85
CA LEU A 35 5.28 -2.20 11.99
C LEU A 35 5.41 -1.37 10.70
N LEU A 36 6.13 -1.86 9.69
CA LEU A 36 6.40 -1.15 8.44
C LEU A 36 5.12 -0.63 7.79
N TRP A 37 4.09 -1.47 7.73
CA TRP A 37 2.78 -1.13 7.16
C TRP A 37 2.04 -0.04 7.96
N ARG A 38 2.23 0.04 9.29
CA ARG A 38 1.56 1.05 10.14
C ARG A 38 2.33 2.35 10.18
N GLU A 39 3.61 2.27 10.51
CA GLU A 39 4.41 3.41 10.99
C GLU A 39 5.60 3.71 10.08
N GLY A 40 5.87 2.85 9.10
CA GLY A 40 7.02 2.99 8.20
C GLY A 40 6.95 4.18 7.25
N TYR A 41 5.80 4.83 7.09
CA TYR A 41 5.64 6.00 6.21
C TYR A 41 4.80 7.09 6.86
N LYS A 42 5.27 8.33 6.78
CA LYS A 42 4.59 9.53 7.30
C LYS A 42 4.64 10.69 6.32
N LEU A 43 3.76 11.69 6.54
CA LEU A 43 3.90 12.98 5.87
C LEU A 43 4.92 13.86 6.59
N HIS A 44 5.63 14.69 5.83
CA HIS A 44 6.45 15.79 6.32
C HIS A 44 5.77 17.13 6.01
N PRO A 45 5.01 17.72 6.96
CA PRO A 45 4.20 18.92 6.69
C PRO A 45 5.02 20.11 6.17
N GLY A 46 6.27 20.25 6.62
CA GLY A 46 7.16 21.34 6.17
C GLY A 46 7.63 21.23 4.72
N MET A 47 7.48 20.06 4.08
CA MET A 47 7.84 19.82 2.68
C MET A 47 6.61 19.77 1.78
N LEU A 48 5.41 20.00 2.34
CA LEU A 48 4.18 19.93 1.58
C LEU A 48 4.00 21.19 0.72
N PRO A 49 3.92 21.07 -0.62
CA PRO A 49 3.69 22.22 -1.47
C PRO A 49 2.31 22.84 -1.23
N SER A 50 2.21 24.16 -1.29
CA SER A 50 0.97 24.90 -0.96
C SER A 50 -0.23 24.57 -1.85
N PHE A 51 0.00 24.08 -3.07
CA PHE A 51 -1.05 23.64 -3.98
C PHE A 51 -1.57 22.22 -3.67
N ILE A 52 -0.91 21.46 -2.79
CA ILE A 52 -1.38 20.16 -2.32
C ILE A 52 -2.06 20.37 -0.97
N SER A 53 -3.37 20.12 -0.93
CA SER A 53 -4.10 20.18 0.33
C SER A 53 -3.66 19.04 1.28
N PRO A 54 -3.75 19.24 2.60
CA PRO A 54 -3.46 18.17 3.56
C PRO A 54 -4.29 16.90 3.34
N SER A 55 -5.54 17.05 2.88
CA SER A 55 -6.41 15.92 2.56
C SER A 55 -5.94 15.14 1.33
N LEU A 56 -5.43 15.83 0.30
CA LEU A 56 -4.82 15.19 -0.87
C LEU A 56 -3.52 14.49 -0.48
N ALA A 57 -2.66 15.13 0.33
CA ALA A 57 -1.43 14.52 0.82
C ALA A 57 -1.70 13.22 1.60
N GLN A 58 -2.71 13.22 2.47
CA GLN A 58 -3.14 12.02 3.18
C GLN A 58 -3.64 10.92 2.25
N ARG A 59 -4.36 11.28 1.18
CA ARG A 59 -4.77 10.30 0.16
C ARG A 59 -3.57 9.72 -0.58
N ILE A 60 -2.63 10.55 -1.01
CA ILE A 60 -1.39 10.11 -1.68
C ILE A 60 -0.61 9.13 -0.77
N LEU A 61 -0.43 9.48 0.51
CA LEU A 61 0.22 8.61 1.48
C LEU A 61 -0.50 7.26 1.58
N ARG A 62 -1.82 7.27 1.80
CA ARG A 62 -2.61 6.03 1.96
C ARG A 62 -2.58 5.16 0.71
N THR A 63 -2.73 5.76 -0.47
CA THR A 63 -2.72 5.01 -1.72
C THR A 63 -1.36 4.36 -1.95
N GLY A 64 -0.25 5.11 -1.85
CA GLY A 64 1.07 4.52 -2.04
C GLY A 64 1.43 3.50 -0.97
N LYS A 65 0.99 3.66 0.29
CA LYS A 65 1.13 2.61 1.32
C LYS A 65 0.41 1.33 0.94
N SER A 66 -0.81 1.41 0.39
CA SER A 66 -1.55 0.23 -0.06
C SER A 66 -0.86 -0.46 -1.23
N ILE A 67 -0.34 0.29 -2.20
CA ILE A 67 0.39 -0.29 -3.35
C ILE A 67 1.73 -0.89 -2.90
N ASN A 68 2.50 -0.18 -2.06
CA ASN A 68 3.73 -0.69 -1.48
C ASN A 68 3.49 -2.00 -0.69
N PHE A 69 2.41 -2.06 0.10
CA PHE A 69 2.01 -3.27 0.81
C PHE A 69 1.69 -4.42 -0.15
N LEU A 70 0.86 -4.18 -1.18
CA LEU A 70 0.54 -5.20 -2.18
C LEU A 70 1.79 -5.70 -2.89
N ARG A 71 2.73 -4.81 -3.23
CA ARG A 71 3.98 -5.19 -3.86
C ARG A 71 4.81 -6.10 -2.96
N VAL A 72 5.06 -5.70 -1.72
CA VAL A 72 5.84 -6.50 -0.75
C VAL A 72 5.15 -7.85 -0.49
N CYS A 73 3.83 -7.86 -0.33
CA CYS A 73 3.07 -9.09 -0.11
C CYS A 73 2.94 -9.98 -1.35
N CYS A 74 3.08 -9.47 -2.58
CA CYS A 74 2.96 -10.27 -3.79
C CYS A 74 4.32 -10.75 -4.34
N ASP A 75 5.40 -10.02 -4.08
CA ASP A 75 6.77 -10.50 -4.33
C ASP A 75 7.12 -11.68 -3.41
N ASP A 76 6.64 -11.65 -2.16
CA ASP A 76 6.57 -12.85 -1.32
C ASP A 76 5.30 -13.62 -1.68
N HIS A 77 5.38 -14.61 -2.59
CA HIS A 77 4.26 -15.52 -2.92
C HIS A 77 3.50 -16.11 -1.70
N GLY A 78 4.06 -15.98 -0.50
CA GLY A 78 3.44 -16.33 0.77
C GLY A 78 2.13 -15.61 1.11
N TRP A 79 1.81 -14.41 0.59
CA TRP A 79 0.46 -13.84 0.85
C TRP A 79 -0.62 -14.57 0.07
N ALA A 80 -0.38 -14.96 -1.19
CA ALA A 80 -1.37 -15.71 -1.96
C ALA A 80 -1.65 -17.06 -1.30
N ASP A 81 -0.60 -17.72 -0.82
CA ASP A 81 -0.70 -18.97 -0.08
C ASP A 81 -1.36 -18.77 1.30
N ALA A 82 -0.95 -17.77 2.08
CA ALA A 82 -1.54 -17.48 3.40
C ALA A 82 -3.00 -16.96 3.30
N ALA A 83 -3.34 -16.21 2.26
CA ALA A 83 -4.70 -15.76 1.99
C ALA A 83 -5.59 -16.91 1.48
N SER A 84 -5.04 -17.80 0.65
CA SER A 84 -5.70 -19.04 0.23
C SER A 84 -5.93 -19.98 1.42
N GLU A 85 -4.94 -20.12 2.30
CA GLU A 85 -5.01 -20.93 3.52
C GLU A 85 -5.95 -20.32 4.56
N ALA A 86 -5.95 -18.99 4.74
CA ALA A 86 -6.91 -18.29 5.58
C ALA A 86 -8.34 -18.37 5.00
N ALA A 87 -8.50 -18.32 3.68
CA ALA A 87 -9.78 -18.52 3.01
C ALA A 87 -10.27 -19.99 3.14
N ALA A 88 -9.36 -20.96 3.07
CA ALA A 88 -9.65 -22.38 3.28
C ALA A 88 -9.99 -22.67 4.76
N ALA A 89 -9.29 -22.05 5.71
CA ALA A 89 -9.54 -22.14 7.15
C ALA A 89 -10.85 -21.45 7.56
N SER A 90 -11.29 -20.43 6.81
CA SER A 90 -12.58 -19.75 7.04
C SER A 90 -13.80 -20.58 6.59
N GLY A 91 -13.59 -21.76 5.99
CA GLY A 91 -14.61 -22.80 5.95
C GLY A 91 -15.93 -22.38 5.30
N THR A 92 -15.92 -21.63 4.19
CA THR A 92 -17.14 -21.51 3.38
C THR A 92 -17.29 -22.79 2.56
N THR A 93 -17.79 -23.84 3.21
CA THR A 93 -18.34 -25.00 2.49
C THR A 93 -19.59 -24.53 1.75
N THR A 94 -19.44 -24.05 0.52
CA THR A 94 -20.54 -24.16 -0.45
C THR A 94 -20.68 -25.65 -0.72
N ARG A 95 -21.46 -26.34 0.11
CA ARG A 95 -22.03 -27.63 -0.28
C ARG A 95 -22.73 -27.38 -1.61
N ARG A 96 -22.20 -28.00 -2.66
CA ARG A 96 -22.78 -28.09 -4.00
C ARG A 96 -24.11 -28.84 -3.87
N GLY A 97 -25.14 -28.15 -3.40
CA GLY A 97 -26.51 -28.65 -3.37
C GLY A 97 -26.99 -28.71 -4.81
N GLY A 98 -27.17 -29.93 -5.33
CA GLY A 98 -27.78 -30.16 -6.63
C GLY A 98 -29.19 -29.58 -6.65
N LEU A 99 -29.46 -28.72 -7.61
CA LEU A 99 -30.81 -28.25 -7.92
C LEU A 99 -31.53 -29.37 -8.67
N GLY A 100 -32.32 -30.16 -7.94
CA GLY A 100 -33.33 -31.03 -8.52
C GLY A 100 -34.55 -30.19 -8.91
N TYR A 101 -34.93 -30.22 -10.18
CA TYR A 101 -36.19 -29.71 -10.67
C TYR A 101 -37.29 -30.73 -10.33
N GLY A 102 -38.39 -30.26 -9.76
CA GLY A 102 -39.64 -30.98 -9.56
C GLY A 102 -40.79 -30.14 -10.10
#